data_AF-A0A7V5L2F2-F1
#
_entry.id   AF-A0A7V5L2F2-F1
#
_cell.length_a   1.000
_cell.length_b   1.000
_cell.length_c   1.000
_cell.angle_alpha   90.00
_cell.angle_beta   90.00
_cell.angle_gamma   90.00
#
_symmetry.space_group_name_H-M   'P 1'
#
loop_
_entity.id
_entity.type
_entity.pdbx_description
1 polymer ?
#
loop_
_entity_poly.entity_id
_entity_poly.type
_entity_poly.pdbx_seq_one_letter_code
_entity_poly.pdbx_strand_id
1 'polypeptide(L)'
;MNQLSNEYKRSIPWIRKQIFEYEPPFNTYEPREVIVVADATVFGRRRDKFGVLVFKDIISNEILIWKYIESETVKDYNYLKHELLHRGFTIKGVVIDGKRGLFRSFDDFPVQMCHFHQKMIVQRYITRHPKLKASQDLKKIVSRLTSTTETRFTNSLDNWYSIHEEFLNEKSLNEATGKEYFTHRKLVAAYKSLRRNLPYLFTYKNYSELSMPNTTNSLDGGVFTQLKKLTKLHQGITKSLKSKLIDDYLVHYNKKL
;
A
#
# COMPACT_ATOMS: atom_id res chain seq x y z
N MET A 1 15.00 -26.51 13.78
CA MET A 1 15.67 -27.73 13.23
C MET A 1 15.75 -28.84 14.26
N ASN A 2 16.38 -28.65 15.42
CA ASN A 2 16.44 -29.71 16.45
C ASN A 2 15.05 -30.10 16.98
N GLN A 3 14.16 -29.12 17.16
CA GLN A 3 12.76 -29.38 17.53
C GLN A 3 12.04 -30.28 16.50
N LEU A 4 12.09 -29.93 15.21
CA LEU A 4 11.52 -30.75 14.12
C LEU A 4 12.17 -32.14 14.03
N SER A 5 13.50 -32.23 14.23
CA SER A 5 14.20 -33.50 14.23
C SER A 5 13.70 -34.44 15.34
N ASN A 6 13.46 -33.90 16.53
CA ASN A 6 12.90 -34.64 17.67
C ASN A 6 11.43 -35.01 17.46
N GLU A 7 10.62 -34.09 16.94
CA GLU A 7 9.18 -34.29 16.69
C GLU A 7 8.94 -35.38 15.64
N TYR A 8 9.59 -35.27 14.48
CA TYR A 8 9.43 -36.22 13.38
C TYR A 8 10.31 -37.47 13.55
N LYS A 9 11.17 -37.53 14.59
CA LYS A 9 12.15 -38.60 14.82
C LYS A 9 13.01 -38.89 13.58
N ARG A 10 13.42 -37.83 12.87
CA ARG A 10 14.24 -37.90 11.65
C ARG A 10 15.52 -37.08 11.82
N SER A 11 16.56 -37.43 11.07
CA SER A 11 17.83 -36.70 11.11
C SER A 11 17.67 -35.27 10.58
N ILE A 12 18.48 -34.34 11.09
CA ILE A 12 18.49 -32.94 10.61
C ILE A 12 18.72 -32.84 9.08
N PRO A 13 19.64 -33.61 8.46
CA PRO A 13 19.76 -33.64 7.00
C PRO A 13 18.48 -34.02 6.28
N TRP A 14 17.73 -35.01 6.79
CA TRP A 14 16.45 -35.42 6.21
C TRP A 14 15.42 -34.30 6.29
N ILE A 15 15.28 -33.64 7.45
CA ILE A 15 14.36 -32.50 7.63
C ILE A 15 14.70 -31.35 6.67
N ARG A 16 15.99 -31.02 6.52
CA ARG A 16 16.45 -29.99 5.57
C ARG A 16 16.10 -30.36 4.13
N LYS A 17 16.29 -31.63 3.75
CA LYS A 17 15.96 -32.15 2.44
C LYS A 17 14.47 -31.95 2.15
N GLN A 18 13.59 -32.35 3.07
CA GLN A 18 12.14 -32.17 2.90
C GLN A 18 11.72 -30.70 2.74
N ILE A 19 12.27 -29.81 3.56
CA ILE A 19 11.99 -28.36 3.45
C ILE A 19 12.46 -27.81 2.10
N PHE A 20 13.61 -28.27 1.60
CA PHE A 20 14.17 -27.80 0.35
C PHE A 20 13.39 -28.34 -0.88
N GLU A 21 12.95 -29.60 -0.81
CA GLU A 21 12.17 -30.27 -1.86
C GLU A 21 10.69 -29.84 -1.88
N TYR A 22 10.17 -29.28 -0.78
CA TYR A 22 8.80 -28.77 -0.74
C TYR A 22 8.60 -27.65 -1.77
N GLU A 23 7.57 -27.79 -2.59
CA GLU A 23 7.09 -26.74 -3.49
C GLU A 23 5.68 -26.33 -3.05
N PRO A 24 5.45 -25.04 -2.76
CA PRO A 24 4.13 -24.54 -2.39
C PRO A 24 3.09 -24.83 -3.48
N PRO A 25 1.83 -25.12 -3.10
CA PRO A 25 0.78 -25.41 -4.08
C PRO A 25 0.50 -24.19 -4.97
N PHE A 26 0.08 -24.45 -6.21
CA PHE A 26 -0.34 -23.38 -7.11
C PHE A 26 -1.62 -22.72 -6.61
N ASN A 27 -1.66 -21.40 -6.74
CA ASN A 27 -2.84 -20.62 -6.41
C ASN A 27 -3.89 -20.77 -7.53
N THR A 28 -4.89 -21.61 -7.30
CA THR A 28 -6.01 -21.85 -8.22
C THR A 28 -7.27 -21.25 -7.63
N TYR A 29 -7.84 -20.27 -8.32
CA TYR A 29 -9.13 -19.67 -7.96
C TYR A 29 -9.98 -19.55 -9.20
N GLU A 30 -11.27 -19.79 -9.01
CA GLU A 30 -12.27 -19.59 -10.05
C GLU A 30 -12.44 -18.09 -10.35
N PRO A 31 -12.49 -17.71 -11.64
CA PRO A 31 -12.68 -16.33 -12.04
C PRO A 31 -14.03 -15.79 -11.55
N ARG A 32 -14.02 -14.58 -11.00
CA ARG A 32 -15.21 -13.92 -10.44
C ARG A 32 -15.05 -12.40 -10.42
N GLU A 33 -16.10 -11.71 -9.99
CA GLU A 33 -16.04 -10.29 -9.69
C GLU A 33 -15.29 -10.05 -8.37
N VAL A 34 -14.34 -9.12 -8.39
CA VAL A 34 -13.44 -8.87 -7.24
C VAL A 34 -13.23 -7.39 -6.98
N ILE A 35 -12.89 -7.08 -5.73
CA ILE A 35 -12.44 -5.75 -5.31
C ILE A 35 -11.03 -5.88 -4.79
N VAL A 36 -10.10 -5.30 -5.54
CA VAL A 36 -8.69 -5.55 -5.36
C VAL A 36 -8.10 -4.50 -4.42
N VAL A 37 -7.51 -4.94 -3.31
CA VAL A 37 -6.51 -4.16 -2.59
C VAL A 37 -5.15 -4.57 -3.11
N ALA A 38 -4.38 -3.60 -3.60
CA ALA A 38 -3.02 -3.82 -4.08
C ALA A 38 -2.03 -3.01 -3.25
N ASP A 39 -1.03 -3.69 -2.69
CA ASP A 39 0.01 -3.06 -1.88
C ASP A 39 1.29 -3.91 -1.94
N ALA A 40 2.42 -3.30 -1.61
CA ALA A 40 3.74 -3.93 -1.65
C ALA A 40 4.46 -3.81 -0.31
N THR A 41 5.16 -4.88 0.07
CA THR A 41 6.05 -4.86 1.24
C THR A 41 7.47 -5.27 0.86
N VAL A 42 8.46 -4.64 1.51
CA VAL A 42 9.87 -4.99 1.38
C VAL A 42 10.33 -5.66 2.68
N PHE A 43 11.16 -6.69 2.54
CA PHE A 43 11.73 -7.45 3.65
C PHE A 43 13.21 -7.09 3.83
N GLY A 44 13.68 -7.08 5.07
CA GLY A 44 15.09 -6.79 5.39
C GLY A 44 15.48 -5.33 5.15
N ARG A 45 16.76 -5.10 4.83
CA ARG A 45 17.30 -3.78 4.49
C ARG A 45 17.05 -3.48 3.02
N ARG A 46 16.98 -2.19 2.67
CA ARG A 46 16.76 -1.74 1.28
C ARG A 46 17.75 -2.31 0.25
N ARG A 47 18.98 -2.63 0.69
CA ARG A 47 20.03 -3.26 -0.13
C ARG A 47 19.73 -4.72 -0.50
N ASP A 48 18.85 -5.38 0.25
CA ASP A 48 18.56 -6.81 0.08
C ASP A 48 17.62 -7.06 -1.12
N LYS A 49 17.03 -5.99 -1.69
CA LYS A 49 16.22 -6.00 -2.92
C LYS A 49 15.23 -7.16 -2.96
N PHE A 50 14.46 -7.30 -1.88
CA PHE A 50 13.49 -8.38 -1.74
C PHE A 50 12.19 -7.84 -1.15
N GLY A 51 11.17 -7.80 -1.99
CA GLY A 51 9.81 -7.46 -1.61
C GLY A 51 8.81 -8.30 -2.37
N VAL A 52 7.55 -8.16 -1.98
CA VAL A 52 6.41 -8.81 -2.62
C VAL A 52 5.30 -7.79 -2.82
N LEU A 53 4.78 -7.72 -4.04
CA LEU A 53 3.55 -7.02 -4.41
C LEU A 53 2.41 -8.02 -4.36
N VAL A 54 1.33 -7.70 -3.68
CA VAL A 54 0.19 -8.61 -3.45
C VAL A 54 -1.12 -7.94 -3.83
N PHE A 55 -1.96 -8.66 -4.56
CA PHE A 55 -3.34 -8.30 -4.85
C PHE A 55 -4.25 -9.22 -4.05
N LYS A 56 -5.13 -8.62 -3.25
CA LYS A 56 -6.07 -9.32 -2.38
C LYS A 56 -7.49 -8.92 -2.73
N ASP A 57 -8.39 -9.90 -2.79
CA ASP A 57 -9.81 -9.64 -2.90
C ASP A 57 -10.39 -9.30 -1.51
N ILE A 58 -11.16 -8.22 -1.43
CA ILE A 58 -11.84 -7.84 -0.20
C ILE A 58 -13.10 -8.67 0.04
N ILE A 59 -13.78 -9.09 -1.03
CA ILE A 59 -15.04 -9.81 -0.92
C ILE A 59 -14.79 -11.20 -0.34
N SER A 60 -13.91 -11.99 -0.97
CA SER A 60 -13.57 -13.33 -0.47
C SER A 60 -12.52 -13.33 0.64
N ASN A 61 -11.83 -12.21 0.86
CA ASN A 61 -10.69 -12.08 1.79
C ASN A 61 -9.49 -12.98 1.42
N GLU A 62 -9.37 -13.37 0.15
CA GLU A 62 -8.30 -14.25 -0.38
C GLU A 62 -7.21 -13.46 -1.11
N ILE A 63 -6.00 -14.04 -1.17
CA ILE A 63 -4.89 -13.52 -1.95
C ILE A 63 -5.01 -13.98 -3.39
N LEU A 64 -5.33 -13.09 -4.33
CA LEU A 64 -5.55 -13.45 -5.73
C LEU A 64 -4.24 -13.75 -6.46
N ILE A 65 -3.26 -12.86 -6.34
CA ILE A 65 -1.98 -12.98 -7.05
C ILE A 65 -0.89 -12.16 -6.35
N TRP A 66 0.37 -12.57 -6.50
CA TRP A 66 1.52 -11.83 -6.03
C TRP A 66 2.71 -11.92 -6.98
N LYS A 67 3.66 -11.00 -6.81
CA LYS A 67 4.92 -10.96 -7.56
C LYS A 67 6.06 -10.52 -6.65
N TYR A 68 7.18 -11.23 -6.71
CA TYR A 68 8.42 -10.77 -6.08
C TYR A 68 9.03 -9.61 -6.84
N ILE A 69 9.44 -8.58 -6.11
CA ILE A 69 9.95 -7.34 -6.65
C ILE A 69 11.23 -6.92 -5.92
N GLU A 70 12.16 -6.29 -6.65
CA GLU A 70 13.33 -5.65 -6.04
C GLU A 70 13.03 -4.23 -5.57
N SER A 71 12.15 -3.58 -6.30
CA SER A 71 11.66 -2.24 -6.03
C SER A 71 10.22 -2.17 -6.52
N GLU A 72 9.41 -1.39 -5.82
CA GLU A 72 8.02 -1.22 -6.20
C GLU A 72 7.92 -0.29 -7.42
N THR A 73 7.48 -0.82 -8.57
CA THR A 73 7.32 -0.05 -9.81
C THR A 73 5.90 -0.15 -10.36
N VAL A 74 5.46 0.87 -11.10
CA VAL A 74 4.13 0.87 -11.76
C VAL A 74 4.00 -0.27 -12.79
N LYS A 75 5.11 -0.72 -13.37
CA LYS A 75 5.13 -1.85 -14.33
C LYS A 75 4.70 -3.15 -13.66
N ASP A 76 5.10 -3.38 -12.41
CA ASP A 76 4.75 -4.60 -11.67
C ASP A 76 3.26 -4.67 -11.36
N TYR A 77 2.64 -3.52 -11.02
CA TYR A 77 1.19 -3.43 -10.84
C TYR A 77 0.43 -3.69 -12.14
N ASN A 78 0.87 -3.11 -13.26
CA ASN A 78 0.25 -3.38 -14.56
C ASN A 78 0.38 -4.85 -14.96
N TYR A 79 1.55 -5.46 -14.74
CA TYR A 79 1.75 -6.88 -14.98
C TYR A 79 0.74 -7.74 -14.20
N LEU A 80 0.61 -7.53 -12.89
CA LEU A 80 -0.35 -8.27 -12.07
C LEU A 80 -1.81 -7.98 -12.45
N LYS A 81 -2.12 -6.74 -12.81
CA LYS A 81 -3.45 -6.35 -13.33
C LYS A 81 -3.80 -7.15 -14.58
N HIS A 82 -2.92 -7.16 -15.59
CA HIS A 82 -3.17 -7.88 -16.84
C HIS A 82 -3.23 -9.39 -16.63
N GLU A 83 -2.37 -9.95 -15.78
CA GLU A 83 -2.40 -11.36 -15.44
C GLU A 83 -3.72 -11.76 -14.75
N LEU A 84 -4.22 -10.92 -13.84
CA LEU A 84 -5.49 -11.15 -13.17
C LEU A 84 -6.67 -11.10 -14.15
N LEU A 85 -6.69 -10.13 -15.06
CA LEU A 85 -7.70 -10.03 -16.12
C LEU A 85 -7.62 -11.20 -17.11
N HIS A 86 -6.40 -11.62 -17.48
CA HIS A 86 -6.18 -12.76 -18.38
C HIS A 86 -6.69 -14.08 -17.80
N ARG A 87 -6.61 -14.23 -16.48
CA ARG A 87 -7.21 -15.34 -15.74
C ARG A 87 -8.74 -15.25 -15.65
N GLY A 88 -9.39 -14.26 -16.27
CA GLY A 88 -10.84 -14.14 -16.37
C GLY A 88 -11.52 -13.40 -15.22
N PHE A 89 -10.76 -12.80 -14.29
CA PHE A 89 -11.35 -12.03 -13.20
C PHE A 89 -11.90 -10.69 -13.69
N THR A 90 -13.02 -10.27 -13.10
CA THR A 90 -13.62 -8.96 -13.37
C THR A 90 -13.35 -8.02 -12.19
N ILE A 91 -12.48 -7.04 -12.38
CA ILE A 91 -12.17 -6.04 -11.35
C ILE A 91 -13.28 -4.99 -11.32
N LYS A 92 -13.96 -4.83 -10.17
CA LYS A 92 -15.00 -3.80 -9.98
C LYS A 92 -14.50 -2.52 -9.34
N GLY A 93 -13.40 -2.60 -8.60
CA GLY A 93 -12.79 -1.47 -7.92
C GLY A 93 -11.43 -1.83 -7.36
N VAL A 94 -10.59 -0.81 -7.17
CA VAL A 94 -9.20 -1.00 -6.74
C VAL A 94 -8.85 -0.03 -5.62
N VAL A 95 -8.20 -0.54 -4.57
CA VAL A 95 -7.66 0.25 -3.48
C VAL A 95 -6.13 0.17 -3.50
N ILE A 96 -5.47 1.31 -3.62
CA ILE A 96 -4.01 1.40 -3.80
C ILE A 96 -3.36 2.47 -2.90
N ASP A 97 -2.04 2.41 -2.75
CA ASP A 97 -1.25 3.54 -2.27
C ASP A 97 -1.23 4.70 -3.29
N GLY A 98 -0.99 5.93 -2.84
CA GLY A 98 -0.85 7.13 -3.66
C GLY A 98 0.49 7.26 -4.37
N LYS A 99 1.04 6.14 -4.84
CA LYS A 99 2.27 6.14 -5.64
C LYS A 99 2.02 6.89 -6.96
N ARG A 100 2.93 7.78 -7.32
CA ARG A 100 2.81 8.56 -8.58
C ARG A 100 2.72 7.62 -9.79
N GLY A 101 1.78 7.91 -10.68
CA GLY A 101 1.55 7.14 -11.91
C GLY A 101 0.66 5.90 -11.73
N LEU A 102 0.41 5.47 -10.50
CA LEU A 102 -0.39 4.26 -10.25
C LEU A 102 -1.88 4.47 -10.56
N PHE A 103 -2.43 5.66 -10.25
CA PHE A 103 -3.82 6.00 -10.60
C PHE A 103 -4.12 5.83 -12.09
N ARG A 104 -3.18 6.23 -12.97
CA ARG A 104 -3.33 6.09 -14.43
C ARG A 104 -3.25 4.64 -14.91
N SER A 105 -2.76 3.72 -14.09
CA SER A 105 -2.69 2.30 -14.43
C SER A 105 -3.99 1.58 -14.14
N PHE A 106 -4.93 2.22 -13.43
CA PHE A 106 -6.21 1.67 -13.02
C PHE A 106 -7.36 2.64 -13.33
N ASP A 107 -7.18 3.54 -14.29
CA ASP A 107 -8.18 4.54 -14.69
C ASP A 107 -9.45 3.92 -15.28
N ASP A 108 -9.36 2.69 -15.80
CA ASP A 108 -10.50 1.88 -16.21
C ASP A 108 -11.46 1.49 -15.05
N PHE A 109 -11.05 1.68 -13.79
CA PHE A 109 -11.79 1.23 -12.61
C PHE A 109 -12.03 2.35 -11.59
N PRO A 110 -13.05 2.24 -10.73
CA PRO A 110 -13.14 3.05 -9.51
C PRO A 110 -11.90 2.83 -8.63
N VAL A 111 -11.07 3.87 -8.50
CA VAL A 111 -9.85 3.81 -7.69
C VAL A 111 -10.02 4.54 -6.37
N GLN A 112 -9.78 3.84 -5.27
CA GLN A 112 -9.65 4.41 -3.94
C GLN A 112 -8.18 4.52 -3.55
N MET A 113 -7.73 5.73 -3.21
CA MET A 113 -6.45 5.94 -2.57
C MET A 113 -6.55 5.65 -1.07
N CYS A 114 -5.58 4.89 -0.54
CA CYS A 114 -5.48 4.58 0.88
C CYS A 114 -5.38 5.87 1.74
N HIS A 115 -6.35 6.06 2.64
CA HIS A 115 -6.39 7.19 3.58
C HIS A 115 -5.19 7.20 4.53
N PHE A 116 -4.70 6.04 4.96
CA PHE A 116 -3.52 5.95 5.82
C PHE A 116 -2.30 6.54 5.12
N HIS A 117 -2.05 6.12 3.87
CA HIS A 117 -0.95 6.65 3.09
C HIS A 117 -1.11 8.13 2.76
N GLN A 118 -2.32 8.61 2.45
CA GLN A 118 -2.56 10.06 2.29
C GLN A 118 -2.19 10.85 3.55
N LYS A 119 -2.60 10.36 4.73
CA LYS A 119 -2.25 10.96 6.02
C LYS A 119 -0.73 10.95 6.24
N MET A 120 -0.05 9.86 5.90
CA MET A 120 1.42 9.77 6.00
C MET A 120 2.15 10.73 5.04
N ILE A 121 1.65 10.92 3.81
CA ILE A 121 2.20 11.90 2.87
C ILE A 121 2.12 13.31 3.46
N VAL A 122 0.96 13.71 3.97
CA VAL A 122 0.79 15.02 4.61
C VAL A 122 1.71 15.14 5.83
N GLN A 123 1.71 14.15 6.72
CA GLN A 123 2.54 14.15 7.92
C GLN A 123 4.03 14.23 7.62
N ARG A 124 4.52 13.65 6.52
CA ARG A 124 5.92 13.79 6.08
C ARG A 124 6.30 15.24 5.80
N TYR A 125 5.36 16.04 5.28
CA TYR A 125 5.58 17.44 4.96
C TYR A 125 5.42 18.36 6.17
N ILE A 126 4.32 18.24 6.92
CA ILE A 126 4.00 19.16 8.03
C ILE A 126 4.47 18.65 9.40
N THR A 127 5.04 17.44 9.47
CA THR A 127 5.44 16.72 10.70
C THR A 127 4.28 16.31 11.61
N ARG A 128 4.57 15.49 12.64
CA ARG A 128 3.56 15.07 13.62
C ARG A 128 3.10 16.22 14.52
N HIS A 129 3.97 17.17 14.85
CA HIS A 129 3.69 18.28 15.74
C HIS A 129 4.06 19.62 15.07
N PRO A 130 3.28 20.08 14.07
CA PRO A 130 3.56 21.33 13.38
C PRO A 130 3.50 22.53 14.33
N LYS A 131 4.47 23.44 14.21
CA LYS A 131 4.50 24.71 14.94
C LYS A 131 3.65 25.79 14.26
N LEU A 132 3.64 25.83 12.92
CA LEU A 132 2.91 26.82 12.14
C LEU A 132 1.40 26.62 12.26
N LYS A 133 0.65 27.72 12.46
CA LYS A 133 -0.80 27.74 12.55
C LYS A 133 -1.47 27.13 11.30
N ALA A 134 -1.03 27.54 10.11
CA ALA A 134 -1.52 27.00 8.84
C ALA A 134 -1.38 25.46 8.76
N SER A 135 -0.24 24.93 9.19
CA SER A 135 0.02 23.49 9.24
C SER A 135 -0.84 22.76 10.29
N GLN A 136 -1.07 23.37 11.46
CA GLN A 136 -1.95 22.81 12.49
C GLN A 136 -3.40 22.72 12.00
N ASP A 137 -3.88 23.76 11.34
CA ASP A 137 -5.25 23.78 10.83
C ASP A 137 -5.44 22.81 9.65
N LEU A 138 -4.45 22.68 8.76
CA LEU A 138 -4.47 21.65 7.71
C LEU A 138 -4.50 20.23 8.32
N LYS A 139 -3.73 20.00 9.39
CA LYS A 139 -3.71 18.71 10.10
C LYS A 139 -5.09 18.36 10.68
N LYS A 140 -5.86 19.34 11.18
CA LYS A 140 -7.22 19.13 11.70
C LYS A 140 -8.21 18.73 10.60
N ILE A 141 -8.03 19.24 9.38
CA ILE A 141 -8.85 18.83 8.23
C ILE A 141 -8.53 17.37 7.87
N VAL A 142 -7.24 17.05 7.75
CA VAL A 142 -6.77 15.71 7.37
C VAL A 142 -7.11 14.64 8.40
N SER A 143 -7.17 14.97 9.70
CA SER A 143 -7.57 14.01 10.73
C SER A 143 -9.01 13.50 10.53
N ARG A 144 -9.90 14.34 10.00
CA ARG A 144 -11.32 14.06 9.71
C ARG A 144 -11.56 13.35 8.37
N LEU A 145 -10.51 13.08 7.59
CA LEU A 145 -10.60 12.48 6.24
C LEU A 145 -11.47 11.21 6.18
N THR A 146 -11.46 10.38 7.22
CA THR A 146 -12.19 9.11 7.26
C THR A 146 -13.69 9.28 7.59
N SER A 147 -14.05 10.35 8.30
CA SER A 147 -15.42 10.58 8.80
C SER A 147 -16.21 11.65 8.02
N THR A 148 -15.57 12.36 7.11
CA THR A 148 -16.20 13.40 6.27
C THR A 148 -16.70 12.87 4.92
N THR A 149 -17.45 13.68 4.17
CA THR A 149 -17.77 13.48 2.75
C THR A 149 -16.80 14.26 1.87
N GLU A 150 -16.77 13.93 0.57
CA GLU A 150 -15.95 14.63 -0.42
C GLU A 150 -16.24 16.12 -0.46
N THR A 151 -17.52 16.51 -0.55
CA THR A 151 -17.95 17.91 -0.60
C THR A 151 -17.49 18.67 0.65
N ARG A 152 -17.75 18.13 1.85
CA ARG A 152 -17.37 18.79 3.11
C ARG A 152 -15.85 18.92 3.26
N PHE A 153 -15.11 17.91 2.81
CA PHE A 153 -13.65 17.93 2.84
C PHE A 153 -13.07 18.95 1.86
N THR A 154 -13.62 18.99 0.64
CA THR A 154 -13.23 19.94 -0.41
C THR A 154 -13.47 21.37 0.04
N ASN A 155 -14.67 21.68 0.54
CA ASN A 155 -15.00 22.99 1.09
C ASN A 155 -14.09 23.38 2.25
N SER A 156 -13.74 22.42 3.13
CA SER A 156 -12.80 22.67 4.22
C SER A 156 -11.39 22.99 3.72
N LEU A 157 -10.94 22.31 2.66
CA LEU A 157 -9.65 22.58 2.02
C LEU A 157 -9.64 23.92 1.28
N ASP A 158 -10.74 24.29 0.61
CA ASP A 158 -10.88 25.56 -0.09
C ASP A 158 -10.88 26.73 0.90
N ASN A 159 -11.67 26.64 1.97
CA ASN A 159 -11.69 27.63 3.02
C ASN A 159 -10.31 27.77 3.70
N TRP A 160 -9.63 26.66 3.97
CA TRP A 160 -8.27 26.69 4.48
C TRP A 160 -7.29 27.37 3.53
N TYR A 161 -7.39 27.10 2.22
CA TYR A 161 -6.53 27.75 1.23
C TYR A 161 -6.78 29.26 1.21
N SER A 162 -8.04 29.70 1.17
CA SER A 162 -8.39 31.13 1.17
C SER A 162 -7.84 31.88 2.39
N ILE A 163 -7.91 31.28 3.59
CA ILE A 163 -7.37 31.89 4.82
C ILE A 163 -5.85 32.03 4.78
N HIS A 164 -5.15 31.07 4.18
CA HIS A 164 -3.68 30.98 4.21
C HIS A 164 -3.04 31.30 2.85
N GLU A 165 -3.79 31.86 1.89
CA GLU A 165 -3.35 31.99 0.49
C GLU A 165 -2.09 32.85 0.36
N GLU A 166 -2.11 34.05 0.94
CA GLU A 166 -0.97 34.97 0.94
C GLU A 166 0.28 34.31 1.56
N PHE A 167 0.09 33.62 2.69
CA PHE A 167 1.16 32.87 3.36
C PHE A 167 1.72 31.74 2.49
N LEU A 168 0.87 31.02 1.75
CA LEU A 168 1.33 29.92 0.88
C LEU A 168 2.05 30.42 -0.38
N ASN A 169 1.66 31.59 -0.88
CA ASN A 169 2.20 32.21 -2.08
C ASN A 169 3.47 33.03 -1.81
N GLU A 170 3.84 33.23 -0.54
CA GLU A 170 5.10 33.85 -0.15
C GLU A 170 6.29 33.16 -0.84
N LYS A 171 7.15 33.95 -1.47
CA LYS A 171 8.35 33.48 -2.18
C LYS A 171 9.61 34.06 -1.54
N SER A 172 10.62 33.23 -1.44
CA SER A 172 11.99 33.60 -1.09
C SER A 172 12.88 33.47 -2.33
N LEU A 173 13.93 34.29 -2.40
CA LEU A 173 14.95 34.21 -3.45
C LEU A 173 16.11 33.31 -2.98
N ASN A 174 16.62 32.46 -3.87
CA ASN A 174 17.84 31.71 -3.61
C ASN A 174 19.05 32.55 -4.07
N GLU A 175 19.82 33.09 -3.14
CA GLU A 175 20.95 33.99 -3.43
C GLU A 175 22.01 33.36 -4.35
N ALA A 176 22.25 32.05 -4.25
CA ALA A 176 23.24 31.36 -5.06
C ALA A 176 22.80 31.07 -6.50
N THR A 177 21.48 31.01 -6.76
CA THR A 177 20.94 30.62 -8.08
C THR A 177 20.05 31.68 -8.73
N GLY A 178 19.71 32.75 -8.00
CA GLY A 178 18.77 33.79 -8.42
C GLY A 178 17.32 33.33 -8.57
N LYS A 179 17.00 32.07 -8.24
CA LYS A 179 15.67 31.49 -8.48
C LYS A 179 14.74 31.70 -7.29
N GLU A 180 13.53 32.13 -7.58
CA GLU A 180 12.45 32.19 -6.60
C GLU A 180 11.93 30.79 -6.21
N TYR A 181 11.56 30.62 -4.96
CA TYR A 181 10.89 29.43 -4.46
C TYR A 181 9.87 29.79 -3.37
N PHE A 182 8.80 29.01 -3.23
CA PHE A 182 7.84 29.21 -2.14
C PHE A 182 8.54 29.12 -0.78
N THR A 183 8.40 30.11 0.11
CA THR A 183 8.99 30.07 1.45
C THR A 183 8.55 28.80 2.19
N HIS A 184 7.25 28.46 2.10
CA HIS A 184 6.64 27.33 2.81
C HIS A 184 6.49 26.07 1.95
N ARG A 185 7.54 25.68 1.19
CA ARG A 185 7.51 24.57 0.20
C ARG A 185 6.84 23.29 0.70
N LYS A 186 7.11 22.90 1.94
CA LYS A 186 6.57 21.66 2.52
C LYS A 186 5.06 21.74 2.72
N LEU A 187 4.55 22.85 3.26
CA LEU A 187 3.12 23.05 3.45
C LEU A 187 2.39 23.12 2.11
N VAL A 188 2.95 23.84 1.13
CA VAL A 188 2.45 23.89 -0.25
C VAL A 188 2.41 22.49 -0.87
N ALA A 189 3.45 21.68 -0.67
CA ALA A 189 3.48 20.30 -1.15
C ALA A 189 2.43 19.40 -0.46
N ALA A 190 2.18 19.59 0.84
CA ALA A 190 1.15 18.89 1.58
C ALA A 190 -0.24 19.19 1.00
N TYR A 191 -0.58 20.47 0.84
CA TYR A 191 -1.83 20.92 0.23
C TYR A 191 -1.99 20.38 -1.20
N LYS A 192 -0.97 20.55 -2.05
CA LYS A 192 -0.98 20.05 -3.43
C LYS A 192 -1.13 18.53 -3.51
N SER A 193 -0.64 17.77 -2.52
CA SER A 193 -0.85 16.32 -2.46
C SER A 193 -2.31 15.96 -2.25
N LEU A 194 -3.00 16.67 -1.34
CA LEU A 194 -4.43 16.46 -1.07
C LEU A 194 -5.26 16.81 -2.30
N ARG A 195 -5.00 17.96 -2.93
CA ARG A 195 -5.75 18.39 -4.13
C ARG A 195 -5.58 17.43 -5.31
N ARG A 196 -4.35 16.97 -5.57
CA ARG A 196 -4.07 16.01 -6.64
C ARG A 196 -4.78 14.68 -6.43
N ASN A 197 -4.85 14.23 -5.18
CA ASN A 197 -5.37 12.91 -4.84
C ASN A 197 -6.87 12.94 -4.52
N LEU A 198 -7.47 14.12 -4.37
CA LEU A 198 -8.87 14.34 -3.99
C LEU A 198 -9.87 13.46 -4.78
N PRO A 199 -9.77 13.32 -6.11
CA PRO A 199 -10.70 12.50 -6.89
C PRO A 199 -10.71 11.01 -6.48
N TYR A 200 -9.67 10.55 -5.81
CA TYR A 200 -9.49 9.15 -5.40
C TYR A 200 -9.69 8.95 -3.89
N LEU A 201 -9.95 10.00 -3.11
CA LEU A 201 -10.05 9.89 -1.65
C LEU A 201 -11.41 9.39 -1.18
N PHE A 202 -12.48 9.59 -1.95
CA PHE A 202 -13.85 9.31 -1.50
C PHE A 202 -14.59 8.30 -2.36
N THR A 203 -13.90 7.62 -3.28
CA THR A 203 -14.44 6.57 -4.14
C THR A 203 -15.17 5.49 -3.33
N TYR A 204 -14.64 5.11 -2.16
CA TYR A 204 -15.29 4.14 -1.26
C TYR A 204 -16.66 4.57 -0.71
N LYS A 205 -16.94 5.88 -0.64
CA LYS A 205 -18.24 6.43 -0.24
C LYS A 205 -19.13 6.71 -1.43
N ASN A 206 -18.55 7.17 -2.54
CA ASN A 206 -19.30 7.51 -3.75
C ASN A 206 -19.81 6.24 -4.47
N TYR A 207 -19.08 5.12 -4.32
CA TYR A 207 -19.45 3.79 -4.82
C TYR A 207 -19.71 2.84 -3.64
N SER A 208 -20.63 3.23 -2.75
CA SER A 208 -20.91 2.49 -1.51
C SER A 208 -21.43 1.06 -1.74
N GLU A 209 -22.08 0.82 -2.88
CA GLU A 209 -22.55 -0.48 -3.35
C GLU A 209 -21.41 -1.48 -3.56
N LEU A 210 -20.20 -1.00 -3.87
CA LEU A 210 -19.02 -1.84 -4.00
C LEU A 210 -18.44 -2.23 -2.63
N SER A 211 -18.85 -1.63 -1.51
CA SER A 211 -18.27 -1.95 -0.19
C SER A 211 -16.73 -1.86 -0.13
N MET A 212 -16.12 -0.97 -0.93
CA MET A 212 -14.67 -0.80 -0.94
C MET A 212 -14.16 -0.27 0.41
N PRO A 213 -12.99 -0.72 0.88
CA PRO A 213 -12.36 -0.12 2.05
C PRO A 213 -11.65 1.18 1.66
N ASN A 214 -11.52 2.10 2.61
CA ASN A 214 -10.76 3.35 2.43
C ASN A 214 -9.25 3.19 2.67
N THR A 215 -8.77 1.99 3.00
CA THR A 215 -7.36 1.72 3.32
C THR A 215 -6.90 0.37 2.78
N THR A 216 -5.59 0.22 2.58
CA THR A 216 -4.92 -1.04 2.27
C THR A 216 -4.57 -1.84 3.53
N ASN A 217 -5.18 -1.52 4.69
CA ASN A 217 -4.85 -2.12 5.98
C ASN A 217 -5.06 -3.64 6.01
N SER A 218 -5.95 -4.18 5.17
CA SER A 218 -6.15 -5.63 5.02
C SER A 218 -4.88 -6.35 4.53
N LEU A 219 -3.99 -5.65 3.84
CA LEU A 219 -2.64 -6.10 3.49
C LEU A 219 -1.61 -5.66 4.54
N ASP A 220 -1.41 -4.36 4.78
CA ASP A 220 -0.30 -3.88 5.62
C ASP A 220 -0.42 -4.32 7.09
N GLY A 221 -1.58 -4.11 7.71
CA GLY A 221 -1.87 -4.51 9.08
C GLY A 221 -2.19 -6.01 9.23
N GLY A 222 -2.62 -6.67 8.15
CA GLY A 222 -2.95 -8.09 8.12
C GLY A 222 -1.79 -8.94 7.59
N VAL A 223 -1.85 -9.24 6.29
CA VAL A 223 -0.94 -10.14 5.57
C VAL A 223 0.54 -9.79 5.80
N PHE A 224 0.93 -8.53 5.57
CA PHE A 224 2.33 -8.12 5.60
C PHE A 224 2.92 -8.11 7.00
N THR A 225 2.13 -7.78 8.01
CA THR A 225 2.58 -7.85 9.40
C THR A 225 2.96 -9.28 9.80
N GLN A 226 2.17 -10.27 9.38
CA GLN A 226 2.50 -11.69 9.65
C GLN A 226 3.68 -12.17 8.81
N LEU A 227 3.74 -11.84 7.52
CA LEU A 227 4.90 -12.15 6.68
C LEU A 227 6.21 -11.56 7.22
N LYS A 228 6.18 -10.30 7.70
CA LYS A 228 7.36 -9.66 8.33
C LYS A 228 7.77 -10.38 9.61
N LYS A 229 6.83 -10.88 10.42
CA LYS A 229 7.14 -11.69 11.61
C LYS A 229 7.80 -13.02 11.22
N LEU A 230 7.20 -13.77 10.29
CA LEU A 230 7.72 -15.05 9.80
C LEU A 230 9.14 -14.90 9.25
N THR A 231 9.36 -13.92 8.37
CA THR A 231 10.68 -13.67 7.77
C THR A 231 11.72 -13.18 8.79
N LYS A 232 11.30 -12.45 9.85
CA LYS A 232 12.20 -11.97 10.91
C LYS A 232 12.61 -13.08 11.89
N LEU A 233 11.79 -14.11 12.09
CA LEU A 233 12.18 -15.30 12.87
C LEU A 233 13.27 -16.11 12.15
N HIS A 234 13.29 -16.05 10.82
CA HIS A 234 14.23 -16.79 9.97
C HIS A 234 15.18 -15.84 9.22
N GLN A 235 16.00 -15.07 9.93
CA GLN A 235 16.90 -14.11 9.25
C GLN A 235 18.00 -14.80 8.44
N GLY A 236 18.49 -15.96 8.90
CA GLY A 236 19.60 -16.70 8.32
C GLY A 236 19.25 -17.63 7.14
N ILE A 237 17.99 -17.69 6.69
CA ILE A 237 17.63 -18.51 5.53
C ILE A 237 17.84 -17.75 4.20
N THR A 238 18.11 -18.52 3.15
CA THR A 238 18.37 -18.00 1.79
C THR A 238 17.13 -17.31 1.20
N LYS A 239 17.32 -16.46 0.19
CA LYS A 239 16.22 -15.77 -0.52
C LYS A 239 15.21 -16.76 -1.14
N SER A 240 15.72 -17.86 -1.69
CA SER A 240 14.89 -18.94 -2.25
C SER A 240 13.98 -19.55 -1.18
N LEU A 241 14.51 -19.93 -0.01
CA LEU A 241 13.70 -20.50 1.05
C LEU A 241 12.72 -19.48 1.66
N LYS A 242 13.09 -18.20 1.73
CA LYS A 242 12.16 -17.12 2.12
C LYS A 242 11.00 -17.01 1.14
N SER A 243 11.25 -17.17 -0.16
CA SER A 243 10.21 -17.09 -1.18
C SER A 243 9.24 -18.26 -1.02
N LYS A 244 9.74 -19.50 -0.87
CA LYS A 244 8.88 -20.67 -0.60
C LYS A 244 8.00 -20.48 0.64
N LEU A 245 8.56 -19.95 1.73
CA LEU A 245 7.81 -19.65 2.95
C LEU A 245 6.70 -18.59 2.72
N ILE A 246 6.99 -17.55 1.95
CA ILE A 246 6.02 -16.49 1.63
C ILE A 246 4.93 -17.04 0.70
N ASP A 247 5.31 -17.78 -0.35
CA ASP A 247 4.39 -18.42 -1.28
C ASP A 247 3.42 -19.35 -0.54
N ASP A 248 3.96 -20.24 0.31
CA ASP A 248 3.16 -21.14 1.13
C ASP A 248 2.17 -20.39 2.03
N TYR A 249 2.63 -19.35 2.72
CA TYR A 249 1.76 -18.52 3.55
C TYR A 249 0.66 -17.83 2.76
N LEU A 250 0.98 -17.29 1.58
CA LEU A 250 0.03 -16.55 0.74
C LEU A 250 -1.02 -17.48 0.12
N VAL A 251 -0.63 -18.70 -0.30
CA VAL A 251 -1.56 -19.70 -0.85
C VAL A 251 -2.57 -20.18 0.19
N HIS A 252 -2.14 -20.36 1.44
CA HIS A 252 -2.97 -20.84 2.54
C HIS A 252 -3.64 -19.72 3.34
N TYR A 253 -3.45 -18.46 2.95
CA TYR A 253 -4.02 -17.33 3.68
C TYR A 253 -5.55 -17.42 3.74
N ASN A 254 -6.10 -17.46 4.96
CA ASN A 254 -7.53 -17.67 5.26
C ASN A 254 -8.16 -18.97 4.74
N LYS A 255 -7.35 -19.92 4.26
CA LYS A 255 -7.81 -21.30 4.04
C LYS A 255 -7.76 -22.02 5.38
N LYS A 256 -8.86 -22.64 5.80
CA LYS A 256 -8.82 -23.58 6.92
C LYS A 256 -7.95 -24.76 6.48
N LEU A 257 -6.85 -24.99 7.20
CA LEU A 257 -6.09 -26.23 7.15
C LEU A 257 -6.94 -27.38 7.68
#